data_AF-X1THR5-F1
#
_entry.id   AF-X1THR5-F1
#
_cell.length_a   1.000
_cell.length_b   1.000
_cell.length_c   1.000
_cell.angle_alpha   90.00
_cell.angle_beta   90.00
_cell.angle_gamma   90.00
#
_symmetry.space_group_name_H-M   'P 1'
#
loop_
_entity.id
_entity.type
_entity.pdbx_description
1 polymer ?
#
loop_
_entity_poly.entity_id
_entity_poly.type
_entity_poly.pdbx_seq_one_letter_code
_entity_poly.pdbx_strand_id
1 'polypeptide(L)' 'KTQYGIANAVTRAAQDEEKFENELELERLGGKLVEMKPEAFYALSQN' A
#
# COMPACT_ATOMS: atom_id res chain seq x y z
N LYS A 1 1.49 12.37 4.40
CA LYS A 1 0.86 11.62 3.27
C LYS A 1 -0.40 10.95 3.81
N THR A 2 -1.49 10.86 3.05
CA THR A 2 -2.73 10.18 3.50
C THR A 2 -2.66 8.68 3.24
N GLN A 3 -3.40 7.87 4.01
CA GLN A 3 -3.48 6.41 3.87
C GLN A 3 -3.81 5.97 2.44
N TYR A 4 -4.91 6.49 1.89
CA TYR A 4 -5.31 6.19 0.51
C TYR A 4 -4.33 6.73 -0.54
N GLY A 5 -3.63 7.83 -0.25
CA GLY A 5 -2.57 8.33 -1.13
C GLY A 5 -1.39 7.36 -1.23
N ILE A 6 -1.02 6.71 -0.12
CA ILE A 6 0.01 5.67 -0.12
C ILE A 6 -0.52 4.40 -0.79
N ALA A 7 -1.73 3.94 -0.46
CA ALA A 7 -2.33 2.77 -1.09
C ALA A 7 -2.37 2.90 -2.63
N ASN A 8 -2.81 4.06 -3.15
CA ASN A 8 -2.81 4.34 -4.58
C ASN A 8 -1.40 4.35 -5.19
N ALA A 9 -0.39 4.81 -4.46
CA ALA A 9 0.99 4.77 -4.94
C ALA A 9 1.52 3.33 -5.02
N VAL A 10 1.18 2.48 -4.04
CA VAL A 10 1.55 1.07 -4.04
C VAL A 10 0.86 0.32 -5.18
N THR A 11 -0.43 0.56 -5.42
CA THR A 11 -1.14 -0.05 -6.56
C THR A 11 -0.53 0.36 -7.89
N ARG A 12 -0.13 1.62 -8.07
CA ARG A 12 0.58 2.04 -9.30
C ARG A 12 1.95 1.37 -9.43
N ALA A 13 2.70 1.27 -8.33
CA ALA A 13 3.97 0.57 -8.35
C ALA A 13 3.83 -0.92 -8.71
N ALA A 14 2.74 -1.57 -8.29
CA ALA A 14 2.44 -2.95 -8.68
C ALA A 14 2.25 -3.07 -10.21
N GLN A 15 1.57 -2.11 -10.83
CA GLN A 15 1.31 -2.11 -12.28
C GLN A 15 2.57 -1.92 -13.14
N ASP A 16 3.60 -1.30 -12.57
CA ASP A 16 4.89 -1.07 -13.24
C ASP A 16 5.88 -2.24 -13.02
N GLU A 17 5.53 -3.24 -12.22
CA GLU A 17 6.41 -4.35 -11.87
C GLU A 17 6.28 -5.51 -12.87
N GLU A 18 7.41 -5.92 -13.47
CA GLU A 18 7.42 -6.99 -14.49
C GLU A 18 7.38 -8.40 -13.88
N LYS A 19 7.77 -8.55 -12.61
CA LYS A 19 7.78 -9.84 -11.92
C LYS A 19 6.46 -10.05 -11.21
N PHE A 20 5.73 -11.06 -11.65
CA PHE A 20 4.43 -11.46 -11.09
C PHE A 20 4.43 -11.62 -9.55
N GLU A 21 5.48 -12.21 -8.97
CA GLU A 21 5.55 -12.38 -7.51
C GLU A 21 5.60 -11.05 -6.77
N ASN A 22 6.39 -10.09 -7.28
CA ASN A 22 6.53 -8.76 -6.71
C ASN A 22 5.25 -7.93 -6.90
N GLU A 23 4.64 -8.01 -8.09
CA GLU A 23 3.32 -7.41 -8.38
C GLU A 23 2.29 -7.86 -7.34
N LEU A 24 2.17 -9.18 -7.14
CA LEU A 24 1.22 -9.78 -6.20
C LEU A 24 1.47 -9.35 -4.75
N GLU A 25 2.73 -9.22 -4.34
CA GLU A 25 3.08 -8.70 -3.01
C GLU A 25 2.67 -7.24 -2.84
N LEU A 26 2.91 -6.40 -3.85
CA LEU A 26 2.52 -4.99 -3.84
C LEU A 26 1.00 -4.82 -3.82
N GLU A 27 0.25 -5.61 -4.61
CA GLU A 27 -1.22 -5.59 -4.57
C GLU A 27 -1.75 -5.95 -3.19
N ARG A 28 -1.21 -7.01 -2.57
CA ARG A 28 -1.56 -7.41 -1.20
C ARG A 28 -1.24 -6.31 -0.19
N LEU A 29 -0.11 -5.62 -0.35
CA LEU A 29 0.26 -4.50 0.51
C LEU A 29 -0.72 -3.32 0.34
N GLY A 30 -1.08 -2.99 -0.89
CA GLY A 30 -2.08 -1.96 -1.20
C GLY A 30 -3.44 -2.27 -0.57
N GLY A 31 -3.91 -3.52 -0.70
CA GLY A 31 -5.15 -3.98 -0.06
C GLY A 31 -5.12 -3.86 1.47
N LYS A 32 -4.03 -4.32 2.11
CA LYS A 32 -3.85 -4.17 3.57
C LYS A 32 -3.87 -2.71 4.01
N LEU A 33 -3.29 -1.80 3.23
CA LEU A 33 -3.32 -0.37 3.52
C LEU A 33 -4.73 0.20 3.41
N VAL A 34 -5.58 -0.29 2.51
CA VAL A 34 -6.98 0.14 2.39
C VAL A 34 -7.82 -0.34 3.59
N GLU A 35 -7.60 -1.58 4.03
CA GLU A 35 -8.33 -2.20 5.14
C GLU A 35 -7.84 -1.73 6.53
N MET A 36 -6.66 -1.12 6.60
CA MET A 36 -6.07 -0.65 7.84
C MET A 36 -6.95 0.41 8.51
N LYS A 37 -7.10 0.31 9.83
CA LYS A 37 -7.77 1.37 10.61
C LYS A 37 -6.93 2.66 10.56
N PRO A 38 -7.55 3.85 10.43
CA PRO A 38 -6.82 5.11 10.36
C PRO A 38 -5.83 5.31 11.51
N GLU A 39 -6.20 4.93 12.73
CA GLU A 39 -5.34 5.09 13.92
C GLU A 39 -4.06 4.27 13.81
N ALA A 40 -4.16 3.05 13.29
CA ALA A 40 -3.01 2.18 13.06
C ALA A 40 -2.09 2.75 11.97
N PHE A 41 -2.68 3.30 10.90
CA PHE A 41 -1.92 3.98 9.86
C PHE A 41 -1.19 5.21 10.40
N TYR A 42 -1.87 6.03 11.21
CA TYR A 42 -1.26 7.21 11.82
C TYR A 42 -0.10 6.84 12.74
N ALA A 43 -0.25 5.80 13.58
CA ALA A 43 0.82 5.32 14.45
C ALA A 43 2.07 4.88 13.67
N LEU A 44 1.90 4.27 12.49
CA LEU A 44 3.02 3.91 11.61
C LEU A 44 3.67 5.15 10.96
N SER A 45 2.89 6.19 10.67
CA SER A 45 3.36 7.40 9.98
C SER A 45 4.12 8.40 10.86
N GLN A 46 4.15 8.20 12.18
CA GLN A 46 4.78 9.09 13.16
C GLN A 46 6.14 8.58 13.66
N ASN A 47 6.58 7.40 13.21
CA ASN A 47 7.95 6.89 13.40
C ASN A 47 8.77 7.12 12.13
#